data_AF-A0A5N5WUN3-F1
#
_entry.id   AF-A0A5N5WUN3-F1
#
_cell.length_a   1.000
_cell.length_b   1.000
_cell.length_c   1.000
_cell.angle_alpha   90.00
_cell.angle_beta   90.00
_cell.angle_gamma   90.00
#
_symmetry.space_group_name_H-M   'P 1'
#
loop_
_entity.id
_entity.type
_entity.pdbx_description
1 polymer ?
#
loop_
_entity_poly.entity_id
_entity_poly.type
_entity_poly.pdbx_seq_one_letter_code
_entity_poly.pdbx_strand_id
1 'polypeptide(L)'
;MLDYFYENGGNFIDTASNYQFEKTEKWPGKWMLQHGNRDEMVVATKFSNGYQFHKPGYSIQSNYGGNDKKSMVLSLEASLKKLQTHYVDIFYVHFGEGRMEFTV
;
A
#
# COMPACT_ATOMS: atom_id res chain seq x y z
N MET A 1 -8.02 -6.27 17.88
CA MET A 1 -6.71 -5.58 18.02
C MET A 1 -6.80 -4.14 17.54
N LEU A 2 -7.34 -3.87 16.34
CA LEU A 2 -7.58 -2.50 15.88
C LEU A 2 -8.61 -1.76 16.76
N ASP A 3 -9.68 -2.42 17.19
CA ASP A 3 -10.67 -1.82 18.12
C ASP A 3 -9.99 -1.35 19.40
N TYR A 4 -9.28 -2.25 20.09
CA TYR A 4 -8.52 -1.93 21.30
C TYR A 4 -7.50 -0.80 21.07
N PHE A 5 -6.76 -0.81 19.95
CA PHE A 5 -5.82 0.26 19.62
C PHE A 5 -6.50 1.62 19.51
N TYR A 6 -7.62 1.67 18.79
CA TYR A 6 -8.40 2.89 18.58
C TYR A 6 -9.10 3.37 19.87
N GLU A 7 -9.69 2.46 20.64
CA GLU A 7 -10.31 2.76 21.94
C GLU A 7 -9.31 3.32 22.96
N ASN A 8 -8.01 3.02 22.80
CA ASN A 8 -6.93 3.56 23.63
C ASN A 8 -6.28 4.83 23.01
N GLY A 9 -6.92 5.46 22.02
CA GLY A 9 -6.46 6.70 21.40
C GLY A 9 -5.41 6.54 20.30
N GLY A 10 -5.16 5.31 19.84
CA GLY A 10 -4.28 5.05 18.71
C GLY A 10 -4.92 5.45 17.38
N ASN A 11 -4.21 6.23 16.57
CA ASN A 11 -4.72 6.72 15.28
C ASN A 11 -3.80 6.46 14.08
N PHE A 12 -2.60 5.91 14.27
CA PHE A 12 -1.63 5.71 13.19
C PHE A 12 -1.57 4.24 12.73
N ILE A 13 -1.83 3.99 11.45
CA ILE A 13 -1.73 2.65 10.84
C ILE A 13 -0.69 2.69 9.71
N ASP A 14 0.31 1.84 9.83
CA ASP A 14 1.37 1.67 8.84
C ASP A 14 1.25 0.31 8.12
N THR A 15 1.27 0.33 6.79
CA THR A 15 1.14 -0.86 5.94
C THR A 15 2.06 -0.79 4.72
N ALA A 16 1.97 -1.73 3.78
CA ALA A 16 2.70 -1.70 2.52
C ALA A 16 1.96 -2.50 1.43
N SER A 17 2.17 -2.14 0.17
CA SER A 17 1.45 -2.72 -0.98
C SER A 17 1.58 -4.24 -1.10
N ASN A 18 2.67 -4.83 -0.58
CA ASN A 18 3.00 -6.25 -0.72
C ASN A 18 2.92 -7.07 0.58
N TYR A 19 2.77 -6.44 1.74
CA TYR A 19 2.83 -7.14 3.03
C TYR A 19 1.73 -8.20 3.16
N GLN A 20 2.14 -9.42 3.56
CA GLN A 20 1.27 -10.61 3.71
C GLN A 20 0.44 -10.91 2.46
N PHE A 21 1.06 -10.87 1.27
CA PHE A 21 0.37 -11.12 -0.01
C PHE A 21 -0.82 -10.16 -0.21
N GLU A 22 -0.57 -8.86 -0.03
CA GLU A 22 -1.56 -7.78 -0.18
C GLU A 22 -2.68 -7.76 0.89
N LYS A 23 -2.61 -8.58 1.94
CA LYS A 23 -3.69 -8.68 2.95
C LYS A 23 -3.68 -7.55 3.99
N THR A 24 -2.50 -7.02 4.30
CA THR A 24 -2.32 -5.99 5.34
C THR A 24 -2.96 -4.64 5.01
N GLU A 25 -3.31 -4.37 3.76
CA GLU A 25 -4.09 -3.18 3.37
C GLU A 25 -5.60 -3.45 3.42
N LYS A 26 -6.02 -4.69 3.16
CA LYS A 26 -7.44 -5.07 3.11
C LYS A 26 -8.09 -5.08 4.49
N TRP A 27 -7.37 -5.55 5.51
CA TRP A 27 -7.89 -5.63 6.87
C TRP A 27 -8.18 -4.25 7.50
N PRO A 28 -7.22 -3.29 7.56
CA PRO A 28 -7.51 -1.97 8.09
C PRO A 28 -8.52 -1.22 7.22
N GLY A 29 -8.50 -1.39 5.89
CA GLY A 29 -9.50 -0.78 5.01
C GLY A 29 -10.92 -1.22 5.32
N LYS A 30 -11.15 -2.53 5.43
CA LYS A 30 -12.45 -3.09 5.83
C LYS A 30 -12.85 -2.64 7.23
N TRP A 31 -11.91 -2.63 8.17
CA TRP A 31 -12.16 -2.21 9.54
C TRP A 31 -12.58 -0.74 9.61
N MET A 32 -11.86 0.18 8.96
CA MET A 32 -12.21 1.62 8.94
C MET A 32 -13.57 1.86 8.27
N LEU A 33 -13.86 1.16 7.17
CA LEU A 33 -15.15 1.27 6.50
C LEU A 33 -16.31 0.82 7.40
N GLN A 34 -16.11 -0.23 8.19
CA GLN A 34 -17.13 -0.75 9.11
C GLN A 34 -17.40 0.18 10.29
N HIS A 35 -16.36 0.90 10.77
CA HIS A 35 -16.47 1.80 11.92
C HIS A 35 -16.78 3.25 11.53
N GLY A 36 -16.63 3.60 10.24
CA GLY A 36 -16.85 4.97 9.77
C GLY A 36 -15.82 5.97 10.28
N ASN A 37 -14.65 5.51 10.74
CA ASN A 37 -13.64 6.33 11.43
C ASN A 37 -12.45 6.70 10.54
N ARG A 38 -12.55 6.55 9.21
CA ARG A 38 -11.41 6.81 8.30
C ARG A 38 -10.78 8.18 8.52
N ASP A 39 -11.58 9.21 8.73
CA ASP A 39 -11.10 10.59 8.86
C ASP A 39 -10.41 10.88 10.21
N GLU A 40 -10.51 9.95 11.16
CA GLU A 40 -9.81 10.04 12.45
C GLU A 40 -8.45 9.33 12.43
N MET A 41 -8.18 8.54 11.38
CA MET A 41 -6.98 7.72 11.25
C MET A 41 -5.95 8.37 10.33
N VAL A 42 -4.69 8.25 10.69
CA VAL A 42 -3.53 8.54 9.83
C VAL A 42 -3.05 7.22 9.23
N VAL A 43 -3.16 7.08 7.92
CA VAL A 43 -2.85 5.85 7.19
C VAL A 43 -1.64 6.06 6.30
N ALA A 44 -0.58 5.30 6.57
CA ALA A 44 0.62 5.25 5.77
C ALA A 44 0.72 3.93 4.99
N THR A 45 1.07 4.00 3.71
CA THR A 45 1.45 2.82 2.91
C THR A 45 2.75 3.06 2.14
N LYS A 46 3.30 2.00 1.56
CA LYS A 46 4.61 2.02 0.90
C LYS A 46 4.56 1.27 -0.42
N PHE A 47 5.39 1.71 -1.35
CA PHE A 47 5.68 1.03 -2.60
C PHE A 47 7.20 0.91 -2.78
N SER A 48 7.64 -0.15 -3.44
CA SER A 48 8.98 -0.43 -4.02
C SER A 48 9.00 -1.92 -4.37
N ASN A 49 8.28 -2.75 -3.58
CA ASN A 49 8.17 -4.18 -3.81
C ASN A 49 7.19 -4.51 -4.93
N GLY A 50 7.55 -5.53 -5.72
CA GLY A 50 6.69 -6.11 -6.74
C GLY A 50 5.51 -6.88 -6.16
N TYR A 51 4.39 -6.20 -5.88
CA TYR A 51 3.19 -6.83 -5.32
C TYR A 51 2.40 -7.70 -6.32
N GLN A 52 2.72 -7.60 -7.61
CA GLN A 52 2.11 -8.40 -8.70
C GLN A 52 3.11 -9.34 -9.38
N PHE A 53 4.31 -9.51 -8.82
CA PHE A 53 5.30 -10.44 -9.40
C PHE A 53 4.75 -11.87 -9.41
N HIS A 54 5.03 -12.59 -10.50
CA HIS A 54 4.61 -13.96 -10.77
C HIS A 54 3.10 -14.16 -10.95
N LYS A 55 2.32 -13.11 -11.23
CA LYS A 55 0.91 -13.30 -11.59
C LYS A 55 0.75 -13.98 -12.96
N PRO A 56 -0.03 -15.07 -13.05
CA PRO A 56 -0.34 -15.71 -14.33
C PRO A 56 -1.00 -14.72 -15.30
N GLY A 57 -0.60 -14.77 -16.57
CA GLY A 57 -1.18 -13.96 -17.64
C GLY A 57 -0.50 -12.61 -17.91
N TYR A 58 0.56 -12.24 -17.16
CA TYR A 58 1.33 -11.02 -17.40
C TYR A 58 2.74 -11.35 -17.90
N SER A 59 3.05 -10.95 -19.14
CA SER A 59 4.37 -11.12 -19.76
C SER A 59 5.40 -10.08 -19.30
N ILE A 60 4.97 -8.86 -18.99
CA ILE A 60 5.82 -7.76 -18.54
C ILE A 60 5.35 -7.29 -17.16
N GLN A 61 6.20 -7.47 -16.15
CA GLN A 61 5.86 -7.15 -14.77
C GLN A 61 6.80 -6.12 -14.14
N SER A 62 7.80 -5.64 -14.89
CA SER A 62 8.79 -4.64 -14.43
C SER A 62 8.15 -3.39 -13.83
N ASN A 63 6.98 -2.98 -14.34
CA ASN A 63 6.25 -1.79 -13.87
C ASN A 63 5.54 -1.95 -12.51
N TYR A 64 5.56 -3.13 -11.89
CA TYR A 64 4.84 -3.38 -10.63
C TYR A 64 5.75 -3.36 -9.40
N GLY A 65 7.03 -3.08 -9.56
CA GLY A 65 7.99 -2.86 -8.47
C GLY A 65 9.11 -1.93 -8.91
N GLY A 66 9.95 -1.52 -7.97
CA GLY A 66 10.94 -0.47 -8.17
C GLY A 66 10.42 0.90 -7.73
N ASN A 67 11.29 1.90 -7.84
CA ASN A 67 11.03 3.28 -7.42
C ASN A 67 10.62 4.20 -8.58
N ASP A 68 10.34 3.62 -9.75
CA ASP A 68 9.92 4.36 -10.92
C ASP A 68 8.49 4.90 -10.78
N LYS A 69 8.17 5.94 -11.56
CA LYS A 69 6.87 6.61 -11.52
C LYS A 69 5.70 5.68 -11.84
N LYS A 70 5.86 4.72 -12.75
CA LYS A 70 4.79 3.80 -13.14
C LYS A 70 4.48 2.84 -12.00
N SER A 71 5.51 2.26 -11.35
CA SER A 71 5.32 1.43 -10.16
C SER A 71 4.68 2.20 -9.02
N MET A 72 5.12 3.43 -8.77
CA MET A 72 4.52 4.31 -7.76
C MET A 72 3.01 4.49 -7.96
N VAL A 73 2.59 4.89 -9.17
CA VAL A 73 1.18 5.17 -9.49
C VAL A 73 0.34 3.90 -9.39
N LEU A 74 0.79 2.80 -10.00
CA LEU A 74 0.04 1.53 -9.98
C LEU A 74 -0.11 0.98 -8.56
N SER A 75 0.95 1.10 -7.75
CA SER A 75 0.93 0.68 -6.35
C SER A 75 -0.07 1.51 -5.55
N LEU A 76 -0.06 2.84 -5.70
CA LEU A 76 -0.99 3.73 -5.01
C LEU A 76 -2.45 3.41 -5.38
N GLU A 77 -2.78 3.27 -6.66
CA GLU A 77 -4.13 2.92 -7.12
C GLU A 77 -4.61 1.60 -6.52
N ALA A 78 -3.74 0.58 -6.48
CA ALA A 78 -4.05 -0.70 -5.88
C ALA A 78 -4.22 -0.60 -4.36
N SER A 79 -3.36 0.16 -3.68
CA SER A 79 -3.43 0.40 -2.24
C SER A 79 -4.72 1.11 -1.84
N LEU A 80 -5.12 2.17 -2.55
CA LEU A 80 -6.39 2.88 -2.32
C LEU A 80 -7.60 1.95 -2.44
N LYS A 81 -7.60 1.10 -3.48
CA LYS A 81 -8.66 0.09 -3.67
C LYS A 81 -8.69 -0.93 -2.52
N LYS A 82 -7.54 -1.38 -2.03
CA LYS A 82 -7.43 -2.33 -0.91
C LYS A 82 -7.84 -1.70 0.41
N LEU A 83 -7.45 -0.45 0.65
CA LEU A 83 -7.78 0.33 1.84
C LEU A 83 -9.23 0.88 1.83
N GLN A 84 -9.93 0.75 0.70
CA GLN A 84 -11.32 1.24 0.53
C GLN A 84 -11.47 2.73 0.85
N THR A 85 -10.50 3.53 0.43
CA THR A 85 -10.45 4.98 0.62
C THR A 85 -9.93 5.67 -0.63
N HIS A 86 -10.12 6.99 -0.71
CA HIS A 86 -9.67 7.81 -1.83
C HIS A 86 -8.33 8.51 -1.57
N TYR A 87 -7.79 8.43 -0.34
CA TYR A 87 -6.51 9.03 0.02
C TYR A 87 -5.75 8.22 1.08
N VAL A 88 -4.42 8.37 1.07
CA VAL A 88 -3.53 8.00 2.17
C VAL A 88 -2.84 9.25 2.68
N ASP A 89 -2.54 9.29 3.97
CA ASP A 89 -1.94 10.46 4.63
C ASP A 89 -0.44 10.52 4.32
N ILE A 90 0.20 9.35 4.22
CA ILE A 90 1.62 9.24 3.88
C ILE A 90 1.83 8.10 2.89
N PHE A 91 2.62 8.38 1.84
CA PHE A 91 3.03 7.37 0.87
C PHE A 91 4.56 7.34 0.76
N TYR A 92 5.16 6.22 1.18
CA TYR A 92 6.62 6.07 1.24
C TYR A 92 7.18 5.27 0.07
N VAL A 93 8.41 5.62 -0.29
CA VAL A 93 9.35 4.66 -0.92
C VAL A 93 9.77 3.67 0.16
N HIS A 94 9.59 2.37 -0.09
CA HIS A 94 9.76 1.34 0.95
C HIS A 94 11.23 1.02 1.22
N PHE A 95 12.07 1.02 0.18
CA PHE A 95 13.52 0.86 0.31
C PHE A 95 14.24 1.47 -0.91
N GLY A 96 15.51 1.81 -0.71
CA GLY A 96 16.37 2.25 -1.81
C GLY A 96 16.53 1.15 -2.85
N GLU A 97 16.36 1.50 -4.12
CA GLU A 97 16.61 0.60 -5.25
C GLU A 97 18.04 0.83 -5.77
N GLY A 98 18.81 -0.26 -5.92
CA GLY A 98 20.16 -0.23 -6.50
C GLY A 98 20.20 -0.58 -7.99
N ARG A 99 19.05 -0.68 -8.66
CA ARG A 99 19.02 -0.92 -10.10
C ARG A 99 19.45 0.35 -10.84
N MET A 100 20.48 0.20 -11.65
CA MET A 100 20.89 1.22 -12.61
C MET A 100 19.74 1.41 -13.61
N GLU A 101 19.22 2.63 -13.70
CA GLU A 101 18.33 3.02 -14.79
C GLU A 101 19.10 2.88 -16.11
N PHE A 102 18.74 1.89 -16.93
CA PHE A 102 19.11 1.88 -18.34
C PHE A 102 18.11 2.76 -19.07
N THR A 103 18.40 4.05 -19.14
CA THR A 103 17.76 4.93 -20.14
C THR A 103 18.37 4.58 -21.50
N VAL A 104 17.54 4.09 -22.41
CA VAL A 104 17.90 3.92 -23.84
C VAL A 104 17.77 5.24 -24.58
#